data_AF-A0A3C0G1N3-F1
#
_entry.id   AF-A0A3C0G1N3-F1
#
_cell.length_a   1.000
_cell.length_b   1.000
_cell.length_c   1.000
_cell.angle_alpha   90.00
_cell.angle_beta   90.00
_cell.angle_gamma   90.00
#
_symmetry.space_group_name_H-M   'P 1'
#
loop_
_entity.id
_entity.type
_entity.pdbx_description
1 polymer ?
#
loop_
_entity_poly.entity_id
_entity_poly.type
_entity_poly.pdbx_seq_one_letter_code
_entity_poly.pdbx_strand_id
1 'polypeptide(L)'
;MVKYICYNWMPTIAQHAMDENAEFYRAAGAGTLHNHPTFDPYKVRDNDLIFVKTDFIINGAFENYALDKMYRPFNIISGISSYNIGRDGNDSYKRILSHPNLNKWFCTNPPLNEDSDKIIPLPIGFEEPFRVGGNQEMLNRMHEGRIERDNKKDKILLPHHDLSTNYERKELYEFLSSLSFVEVQEQKLPVEEYLSLLDKYKFVICLEGRGPDIHRNYEAMLMGSIPINVNKVV
;
A
#
# COMPACT_ATOMS: atom_id res chain seq x y z
N MET A 1 0.11 19.38 8.34
CA MET A 1 -1.08 18.63 7.89
C MET A 1 -0.64 17.74 6.74
N VAL A 2 -0.96 16.45 6.75
CA VAL A 2 -0.62 15.53 5.65
C VAL A 2 -1.44 15.93 4.41
N LYS A 3 -0.77 16.25 3.30
CA LYS A 3 -1.43 16.67 2.05
C LYS A 3 -1.72 15.48 1.14
N TYR A 4 -0.81 14.51 1.11
CA TYR A 4 -0.89 13.30 0.30
C TYR A 4 -1.06 12.08 1.20
N ILE A 5 -2.00 11.19 0.85
CA ILE A 5 -2.24 9.93 1.59
C ILE A 5 -0.92 9.16 1.70
N CYS A 6 -0.52 8.86 2.94
CA CYS A 6 0.68 8.10 3.23
C CYS A 6 0.33 6.72 3.82
N TYR A 7 1.33 5.89 4.02
CA TYR A 7 1.08 4.51 4.36
C TYR A 7 0.63 4.25 5.81
N ASN A 8 1.00 5.14 6.74
CA ASN A 8 0.92 4.92 8.19
C ASN A 8 -0.10 5.80 8.95
N TRP A 9 -1.03 6.46 8.27
CA TRP A 9 -2.02 7.34 8.94
C TRP A 9 -3.17 6.57 9.60
N MET A 10 -3.48 5.35 9.13
CA MET A 10 -4.69 4.60 9.54
C MET A 10 -4.87 4.45 11.07
N PRO A 11 -3.82 4.20 11.87
CA PRO A 11 -3.96 4.13 13.33
C PRO A 11 -4.41 5.44 13.97
N THR A 12 -4.13 6.58 13.34
CA THR A 12 -4.40 7.92 13.91
C THR A 12 -5.87 8.28 13.98
N ILE A 13 -6.72 7.60 13.20
CA ILE A 13 -8.17 7.81 13.19
C ILE A 13 -8.95 6.70 13.90
N ALA A 14 -8.27 5.59 14.25
CA ALA A 14 -8.88 4.46 14.91
C ALA A 14 -9.02 4.72 16.42
N GLN A 15 -10.05 4.16 17.06
CA GLN A 15 -10.22 4.22 18.51
C GLN A 15 -9.35 3.18 19.23
N HIS A 16 -9.01 2.10 18.53
CA HIS A 16 -8.16 1.01 19.03
C HIS A 16 -7.14 0.63 17.95
N ALA A 17 -5.97 0.14 18.34
CA ALA A 17 -4.95 -0.30 17.40
C ALA A 17 -4.23 -1.55 17.87
N MET A 18 -4.24 -2.59 17.03
CA MET A 18 -3.31 -3.72 17.11
C MET A 18 -2.18 -3.46 16.12
N ASP A 19 -1.07 -2.91 16.63
CA ASP A 19 0.07 -2.48 15.83
C ASP A 19 1.40 -2.97 16.42
N GLU A 20 2.46 -2.89 15.61
CA GLU A 20 3.83 -3.11 16.04
C GLU A 20 4.31 -1.98 16.94
N ASN A 21 5.33 -2.26 17.74
CA ASN A 21 5.87 -1.27 18.66
C ASN A 21 6.78 -0.25 17.94
N ALA A 22 7.07 0.87 18.59
CA ALA A 22 7.91 1.92 18.00
C ALA A 22 9.35 1.47 17.69
N GLU A 23 9.86 0.43 18.36
CA GLU A 23 11.20 -0.11 18.08
C GLU A 23 11.24 -0.84 16.74
N PHE A 24 10.21 -1.65 16.44
CA PHE A 24 10.03 -2.30 15.14
C PHE A 24 10.08 -1.26 14.01
N TYR A 25 9.32 -0.17 14.14
CA TYR A 25 9.29 0.89 13.12
C TYR A 25 10.62 1.62 12.99
N ARG A 26 11.27 1.96 14.11
CA ARG A 26 12.60 2.58 14.08
C ARG A 26 13.62 1.69 13.37
N ALA A 27 13.62 0.39 13.64
CA ALA A 27 14.49 -0.58 12.99
C ALA A 27 14.22 -0.67 11.48
N ALA A 28 12.97 -0.48 11.06
CA ALA A 28 12.58 -0.40 9.66
C ALA A 28 12.87 0.96 9.00
N GLY A 29 13.34 1.97 9.74
CA GLY A 29 13.56 3.33 9.22
C GLY A 29 12.26 4.14 9.06
N ALA A 30 11.25 3.84 9.87
CA ALA A 30 9.96 4.52 9.92
C ALA A 30 9.66 5.03 11.35
N GLY A 31 8.55 5.76 11.49
CA GLY A 31 8.05 6.25 12.78
C GLY A 31 6.59 5.90 12.99
N THR A 32 6.15 5.88 14.26
CA THR A 32 4.75 5.71 14.64
C THR A 32 4.04 7.05 14.68
N LEU A 33 2.76 7.09 14.26
CA LEU A 33 1.93 8.30 14.27
C LEU A 33 0.87 8.32 15.39
N HIS A 34 0.85 7.30 16.24
CA HIS A 34 -0.11 7.16 17.33
C HIS A 34 0.59 6.66 18.61
N ASN A 35 -0.13 6.75 19.73
CA ASN A 35 0.30 6.29 21.05
C ASN A 35 -0.78 5.41 21.71
N HIS A 36 -1.54 4.68 20.89
CA HIS A 36 -2.56 3.74 21.37
C HIS A 36 -1.96 2.76 22.40
N PRO A 37 -2.69 2.44 23.48
CA PRO A 37 -2.30 1.36 24.37
C PRO A 37 -2.38 0.01 23.65
N THR A 38 -1.83 -1.03 24.26
CA THR A 38 -2.02 -2.41 23.78
C THR A 38 -3.49 -2.70 23.52
N PHE A 39 -3.78 -3.24 22.34
CA PHE A 39 -5.14 -3.58 21.94
C PHE A 39 -5.82 -4.51 22.95
N ASP A 40 -7.04 -4.15 23.34
CA ASP A 40 -7.88 -4.94 24.26
C ASP A 40 -9.29 -5.07 23.67
N PRO A 41 -9.68 -6.25 23.16
CA PRO A 41 -10.97 -6.44 22.48
C PRO A 41 -12.16 -6.18 23.40
N TYR A 42 -12.00 -6.27 24.73
CA TYR A 42 -13.09 -6.00 25.67
C TYR A 42 -13.42 -4.51 25.84
N LYS A 43 -12.52 -3.62 25.37
CA LYS A 43 -12.72 -2.16 25.41
C LYS A 43 -13.38 -1.60 24.15
N VAL A 44 -13.53 -2.42 23.11
CA VAL A 44 -14.23 -2.05 21.88
C VAL A 44 -15.68 -1.70 22.19
N ARG A 45 -16.14 -0.53 21.74
CA ARG A 45 -17.53 -0.06 21.84
C ARG A 45 -18.25 -0.19 20.51
N ASP A 46 -19.56 -0.03 20.54
CA ASP A 46 -20.40 -0.19 19.36
C ASP A 46 -19.95 0.77 18.24
N ASN A 47 -19.59 0.17 17.10
CA ASN A 47 -19.11 0.79 15.87
C ASN A 47 -17.73 1.44 15.93
N ASP A 48 -16.94 1.19 16.98
CA ASP A 48 -15.55 1.63 17.02
C ASP A 48 -14.77 1.12 15.79
N LEU A 49 -13.83 1.94 15.32
CA LEU A 49 -12.86 1.59 14.30
C LEU A 49 -11.60 1.04 14.97
N ILE A 50 -11.22 -0.16 14.56
CA ILE A 50 -10.03 -0.86 15.04
C ILE A 50 -8.99 -0.84 13.91
N PHE A 51 -7.85 -0.22 14.15
CA PHE A 51 -6.69 -0.41 13.28
C PHE A 51 -6.04 -1.75 13.57
N VAL A 52 -5.74 -2.50 12.51
CA VAL A 52 -4.96 -3.75 12.60
C VAL A 52 -3.87 -3.70 11.54
N LYS A 53 -2.60 -3.76 11.95
CA LYS A 53 -1.50 -3.89 10.99
C LYS A 53 -1.71 -5.14 10.16
N THR A 54 -1.59 -5.04 8.84
CA THR A 54 -1.91 -6.14 7.92
C THR A 54 -1.16 -7.43 8.27
N ASP A 55 0.08 -7.36 8.78
CA ASP A 55 0.85 -8.52 9.23
C ASP A 55 0.12 -9.38 10.27
N PHE A 56 -0.64 -8.76 11.19
CA PHE A 56 -1.42 -9.50 12.20
C PHE A 56 -2.67 -10.17 11.65
N ILE A 57 -3.11 -9.76 10.46
CA ILE A 57 -4.16 -10.45 9.69
C ILE A 57 -3.51 -11.60 8.92
N ILE A 58 -2.39 -11.34 8.25
CA ILE A 58 -1.66 -12.33 7.44
C ILE A 58 -1.24 -13.55 8.27
N ASN A 59 -0.77 -13.34 9.50
CA ASN A 59 -0.37 -14.42 10.39
C ASN A 59 -1.49 -14.97 11.29
N GLY A 60 -2.71 -14.44 11.19
CA GLY A 60 -3.88 -14.87 11.98
C GLY A 60 -3.89 -14.42 13.44
N ALA A 61 -2.96 -13.56 13.87
CA ALA A 61 -2.84 -13.13 15.26
C ALA A 61 -4.08 -12.36 15.73
N PHE A 62 -4.61 -11.46 14.89
CA PHE A 62 -5.81 -10.69 15.24
C PHE A 62 -7.02 -11.60 15.43
N GLU A 63 -7.24 -12.53 14.49
CA GLU A 63 -8.38 -13.45 14.50
C GLU A 63 -8.40 -14.32 15.75
N ASN A 64 -7.24 -14.89 16.08
CA ASN A 64 -7.08 -15.79 17.22
C ASN A 64 -7.14 -15.04 18.55
N TYR A 65 -6.65 -13.79 18.58
CA TYR A 65 -6.64 -13.01 19.81
C TYR A 65 -7.98 -12.34 20.09
N ALA A 66 -8.66 -11.81 19.06
CA ALA A 66 -9.71 -10.81 19.24
C ALA A 66 -11.13 -11.31 18.95
N LEU A 67 -11.35 -12.05 17.85
CA LEU A 67 -12.70 -12.25 17.30
C LEU A 67 -13.67 -12.91 18.29
N ASP A 68 -13.25 -13.96 18.98
CA ASP A 68 -14.11 -14.67 19.96
C ASP A 68 -14.48 -13.81 21.18
N LYS A 69 -13.79 -12.68 21.38
CA LYS A 69 -14.02 -11.72 22.47
C LYS A 69 -14.85 -10.50 22.01
N MET A 70 -15.11 -10.36 20.71
CA MET A 70 -15.75 -9.19 20.12
C MET A 70 -17.26 -9.42 19.88
N TYR A 71 -18.07 -9.01 20.84
CA TYR A 71 -19.53 -9.21 20.83
C TYR A 71 -20.34 -7.98 20.41
N ARG A 72 -19.68 -6.84 20.17
CA ARG A 72 -20.30 -5.56 19.74
C ARG A 72 -20.06 -5.32 18.25
N PRO A 73 -20.94 -4.61 17.52
CA PRO A 73 -20.66 -4.15 16.16
C PRO A 73 -19.34 -3.36 16.10
N PHE A 74 -18.52 -3.59 15.09
CA PHE A 74 -17.22 -2.91 14.92
C PHE A 74 -16.84 -2.73 13.45
N ASN A 75 -15.86 -1.88 13.22
CA ASN A 75 -15.23 -1.66 11.93
C ASN A 75 -13.73 -1.96 12.02
N ILE A 76 -13.11 -2.38 10.91
CA ILE A 76 -11.66 -2.58 10.82
C ILE A 76 -11.08 -1.62 9.78
N ILE A 77 -9.91 -1.06 10.06
CA ILE A 77 -9.03 -0.48 9.05
C ILE A 77 -7.66 -1.17 9.11
N SER A 78 -7.13 -1.63 7.97
CA SER A 78 -5.83 -2.32 7.93
C SER A 78 -4.91 -1.80 6.85
N GLY A 79 -3.61 -1.80 7.16
CA GLY A 79 -2.54 -1.37 6.26
C GLY A 79 -1.17 -1.42 6.94
N ILE A 80 -0.26 -0.54 6.51
CA ILE A 80 1.15 -0.51 6.94
C ILE A 80 1.88 -1.83 6.65
N SER A 81 1.52 -2.48 5.54
CA SER A 81 2.22 -3.63 4.99
C SER A 81 1.86 -3.86 3.53
N SER A 82 2.84 -4.33 2.74
CA SER A 82 2.67 -4.45 1.28
C SER A 82 1.99 -5.76 0.89
N TYR A 83 1.69 -6.60 1.88
CA TYR A 83 1.00 -7.86 1.71
C TYR A 83 -0.38 -7.68 1.11
N ASN A 84 -0.72 -8.59 0.20
CA ASN A 84 -2.08 -8.85 -0.21
C ASN A 84 -2.75 -9.83 0.75
N ILE A 85 -3.87 -9.42 1.32
CA ILE A 85 -4.70 -10.29 2.16
C ILE A 85 -5.18 -11.48 1.31
N GLY A 86 -5.06 -12.69 1.82
CA GLY A 86 -5.45 -13.91 1.12
C GLY A 86 -4.39 -14.51 0.18
N ARG A 87 -3.55 -13.70 -0.49
CA ARG A 87 -2.41 -14.25 -1.26
C ARG A 87 -1.18 -14.50 -0.39
N ASP A 88 -0.80 -13.54 0.45
CA ASP A 88 0.43 -13.65 1.26
C ASP A 88 0.20 -14.30 2.63
N GLY A 89 -1.06 -14.53 3.00
CA GLY A 89 -1.46 -15.15 4.27
C GLY A 89 -2.19 -16.47 4.07
N ASN A 90 -2.84 -16.92 5.14
CA ASN A 90 -3.78 -18.03 5.07
C ASN A 90 -5.23 -17.49 4.97
N ASP A 91 -6.19 -18.40 4.85
CA ASP A 91 -7.63 -18.07 4.75
C ASP A 91 -8.26 -17.61 6.08
N SER A 92 -7.50 -17.35 7.15
CA SER A 92 -8.05 -16.94 8.45
C SER A 92 -8.80 -15.61 8.40
N TYR A 93 -8.44 -14.71 7.48
CA TYR A 93 -9.17 -13.46 7.25
C TYR A 93 -10.67 -13.69 6.92
N LYS A 94 -11.03 -14.88 6.39
CA LYS A 94 -12.45 -15.24 6.16
C LYS A 94 -13.24 -15.29 7.47
N ARG A 95 -12.60 -15.55 8.61
CA ARG A 95 -13.22 -15.45 9.94
C ARG A 95 -13.57 -14.01 10.29
N ILE A 96 -12.74 -13.04 9.88
CA ILE A 96 -13.04 -11.61 10.02
C ILE A 96 -14.27 -11.28 9.19
N LEU A 97 -14.26 -11.61 7.89
CA LEU A 97 -15.36 -11.29 6.97
C LEU A 97 -16.69 -11.92 7.36
N SER A 98 -16.66 -13.17 7.81
CA SER A 98 -17.85 -13.90 8.26
C SER A 98 -18.31 -13.49 9.67
N HIS A 99 -17.55 -12.67 10.39
CA HIS A 99 -17.92 -12.25 11.74
C HIS A 99 -19.27 -11.49 11.70
N PRO A 100 -20.28 -11.88 12.51
CA PRO A 100 -21.63 -11.31 12.44
C PRO A 100 -21.66 -9.82 12.81
N ASN A 101 -20.74 -9.39 13.68
CA ASN A 101 -20.65 -8.01 14.14
C ASN A 101 -19.69 -7.12 13.31
N LEU A 102 -19.04 -7.65 12.27
CA LEU A 102 -18.23 -6.81 11.38
C LEU A 102 -19.16 -6.01 10.46
N ASN A 103 -19.12 -4.68 10.59
CA ASN A 103 -19.85 -3.76 9.73
C ASN A 103 -19.12 -3.51 8.41
N LYS A 104 -17.92 -2.93 8.48
CA LYS A 104 -17.05 -2.62 7.33
C LYS A 104 -15.58 -2.89 7.67
N TRP A 105 -14.83 -3.29 6.64
CA TRP A 105 -13.39 -3.46 6.68
C TRP A 105 -12.75 -2.65 5.55
N PHE A 106 -12.05 -1.59 5.94
CA PHE A 106 -11.27 -0.73 5.06
C PHE A 106 -9.83 -1.26 4.95
N CYS A 107 -9.32 -1.56 3.76
CA CYS A 107 -7.97 -2.13 3.66
C CYS A 107 -7.22 -1.81 2.38
N THR A 108 -5.90 -1.65 2.51
CA THR A 108 -4.99 -1.68 1.37
C THR A 108 -4.74 -3.12 0.94
N ASN A 109 -4.61 -3.36 -0.38
CA ASN A 109 -4.36 -4.69 -0.94
C ASN A 109 -5.36 -5.77 -0.44
N PRO A 110 -6.68 -5.58 -0.65
CA PRO A 110 -7.72 -6.52 -0.25
C PRO A 110 -7.56 -7.89 -0.93
N PRO A 111 -8.23 -8.94 -0.40
CA PRO A 111 -8.26 -10.23 -1.07
C PRO A 111 -8.87 -10.14 -2.46
N LEU A 112 -8.13 -10.65 -3.46
CA LEU A 112 -8.44 -10.50 -4.88
C LEU A 112 -9.68 -11.29 -5.34
N ASN A 113 -10.02 -12.37 -4.63
CA ASN A 113 -11.07 -13.31 -5.02
C ASN A 113 -12.29 -13.25 -4.09
N GLU A 114 -12.46 -12.15 -3.35
CA GLU A 114 -13.55 -11.98 -2.39
C GLU A 114 -14.47 -10.86 -2.85
N ASP A 115 -15.73 -11.22 -3.08
CA ASP A 115 -16.81 -10.27 -3.37
C ASP A 115 -17.66 -10.11 -2.12
N SER A 116 -17.23 -9.21 -1.23
CA SER A 116 -17.95 -8.88 0.00
C SER A 116 -18.23 -7.39 0.07
N ASP A 117 -19.49 -7.04 0.30
CA ASP A 117 -19.93 -5.67 0.54
C ASP A 117 -19.34 -5.05 1.82
N LYS A 118 -18.77 -5.87 2.71
CA LYS A 118 -18.06 -5.42 3.91
C LYS A 118 -16.69 -4.82 3.58
N ILE A 119 -16.05 -5.21 2.48
CA ILE A 119 -14.71 -4.75 2.12
C ILE A 119 -14.81 -3.41 1.39
N ILE A 120 -14.01 -2.44 1.84
CA ILE A 120 -13.83 -1.15 1.19
C ILE A 120 -12.33 -0.98 0.91
N PRO A 121 -11.87 -1.16 -0.34
CA PRO A 121 -10.47 -0.97 -0.68
C PRO A 121 -10.02 0.47 -0.41
N LEU A 122 -8.84 0.62 0.18
CA LEU A 122 -8.19 1.92 0.38
C LEU A 122 -6.89 2.00 -0.41
N PRO A 123 -6.55 3.19 -0.93
CA PRO A 123 -5.28 3.42 -1.59
C PRO A 123 -4.11 3.29 -0.60
N ILE A 124 -3.05 2.58 -1.01
CA ILE A 124 -1.81 2.46 -0.23
C ILE A 124 -1.06 3.80 -0.13
N GLY A 125 -1.20 4.67 -1.15
CA GLY A 125 -0.63 6.00 -1.16
C GLY A 125 0.90 6.01 -1.27
N PHE A 126 1.53 7.05 -0.72
CA PHE A 126 2.99 7.19 -0.64
C PHE A 126 3.55 6.46 0.59
N GLU A 127 4.88 6.31 0.63
CA GLU A 127 5.60 5.85 1.82
C GLU A 127 5.29 6.71 3.06
N GLU A 128 5.73 6.26 4.24
CA GLU A 128 5.57 7.03 5.48
C GLU A 128 6.30 8.39 5.39
N PRO A 129 5.76 9.48 5.99
CA PRO A 129 6.37 10.82 5.88
C PRO A 129 7.81 10.95 6.37
N PHE A 130 8.26 10.03 7.23
CA PHE A 130 9.64 9.97 7.73
C PHE A 130 10.61 9.37 6.72
N ARG A 131 10.11 8.67 5.70
CA ARG A 131 10.92 8.17 4.60
C ARG A 131 11.04 9.22 3.51
N VAL A 132 12.13 9.08 2.76
CA VAL A 132 12.48 9.98 1.66
C VAL A 132 11.37 10.00 0.59
N GLY A 133 10.72 8.86 0.28
CA GLY A 133 9.60 8.80 -0.67
C GLY A 133 8.24 9.26 -0.14
N GLY A 134 8.10 9.44 1.19
CA GLY A 134 6.87 9.93 1.81
C GLY A 134 6.92 11.39 2.24
N ASN A 135 8.09 12.04 2.12
CA ASN A 135 8.31 13.41 2.57
C ASN A 135 7.34 14.38 1.87
N GLN A 136 6.39 14.91 2.64
CA GLN A 136 5.26 15.68 2.12
C GLN A 136 5.68 17.01 1.46
N GLU A 137 6.76 17.64 1.93
CA GLU A 137 7.29 18.88 1.35
C GLU A 137 7.95 18.61 0.00
N MET A 138 8.76 17.55 -0.08
CA MET A 138 9.36 17.09 -1.33
C MET A 138 8.29 16.72 -2.36
N LEU A 139 7.31 15.89 -1.96
CA LEU A 139 6.21 15.49 -2.85
C LEU A 139 5.42 16.72 -3.35
N ASN A 140 5.22 17.72 -2.48
CA ASN A 140 4.56 18.95 -2.88
C ASN A 140 5.37 19.75 -3.89
N ARG A 141 6.68 19.93 -3.65
CA ARG A 141 7.59 20.61 -4.57
C ARG A 141 7.63 19.92 -5.93
N MET A 142 7.71 18.59 -5.95
CA MET A 142 7.69 17.80 -7.19
C MET A 142 6.37 17.96 -7.95
N HIS A 143 5.24 17.93 -7.24
CA HIS A 143 3.93 18.12 -7.85
C HIS A 143 3.75 19.52 -8.47
N GLU A 144 4.21 20.56 -7.78
CA GLU A 144 4.14 21.95 -8.26
C GLU A 144 5.07 22.21 -9.46
N GLY A 145 6.20 21.51 -9.54
CA GLY A 145 7.18 21.63 -10.61
C GLY A 145 7.01 20.66 -11.78
N ARG A 146 5.91 19.91 -11.84
CA ARG A 146 5.72 18.86 -12.86
C ARG A 146 5.65 19.41 -14.29
N ILE A 147 6.10 18.60 -15.23
CA ILE A 147 5.99 18.87 -16.67
C ILE A 147 4.54 18.73 -17.11
N GLU A 148 4.03 19.72 -17.86
CA GLU A 148 2.71 19.65 -18.49
C GLU A 148 2.60 18.44 -19.42
N ARG A 149 1.46 17.75 -19.39
CA ARG A 149 1.28 16.45 -20.06
C ARG A 149 1.65 16.45 -21.55
N ASP A 150 1.34 17.52 -22.25
CA ASP A 150 1.60 17.67 -23.69
C ASP A 150 3.10 17.76 -24.02
N ASN A 151 3.91 18.16 -23.04
CA ASN A 151 5.37 18.27 -23.17
C ASN A 151 6.11 17.00 -22.75
N LYS A 152 5.39 15.96 -22.30
CA LYS A 152 5.99 14.67 -21.91
C LYS A 152 6.26 13.79 -23.12
N LYS A 153 7.26 12.92 -23.02
CA LYS A 153 7.52 11.87 -24.00
C LYS A 153 6.30 10.98 -24.17
N ASP A 154 5.84 10.83 -25.40
CA ASP A 154 4.77 9.90 -25.76
C ASP A 154 5.30 8.47 -25.89
N LYS A 155 5.80 7.96 -24.77
CA LYS A 155 6.41 6.64 -24.61
C LYS A 155 6.03 6.04 -23.27
N ILE A 156 6.29 4.74 -23.14
CA ILE A 156 6.10 3.99 -21.92
C ILE A 156 7.45 3.82 -21.22
N LEU A 157 7.54 4.26 -19.96
CA LEU A 157 8.69 3.98 -19.11
C LEU A 157 8.46 2.66 -18.36
N LEU A 158 9.46 1.79 -18.34
CA LEU A 158 9.59 0.67 -17.41
C LEU A 158 10.63 1.04 -16.33
N PRO A 159 10.18 1.42 -15.13
CA PRO A 159 11.06 1.69 -14.00
C PRO A 159 11.92 0.51 -13.58
N HIS A 160 13.04 0.81 -12.92
CA HIS A 160 13.96 -0.19 -12.40
C HIS A 160 13.23 -1.13 -11.43
N HIS A 161 13.49 -2.43 -11.57
CA HIS A 161 13.04 -3.46 -10.65
C HIS A 161 14.21 -4.34 -10.20
N ASP A 162 14.29 -4.61 -8.90
CA ASP A 162 15.20 -5.64 -8.39
C ASP A 162 14.62 -7.03 -8.69
N LEU A 163 15.21 -7.70 -9.68
CA LEU A 163 14.78 -9.00 -10.18
C LEU A 163 15.30 -10.17 -9.33
N SER A 164 16.14 -9.92 -8.33
CA SER A 164 16.70 -10.98 -7.47
C SER A 164 15.67 -11.62 -6.53
N THR A 165 14.49 -11.00 -6.38
CA THR A 165 13.51 -11.32 -5.34
C THR A 165 12.25 -12.02 -5.84
N ASN A 166 12.01 -12.08 -7.16
CA ASN A 166 10.79 -12.67 -7.72
C ASN A 166 11.01 -13.14 -9.18
N TYR A 167 10.99 -14.45 -9.40
CA TYR A 167 11.25 -15.06 -10.71
C TYR A 167 10.16 -14.75 -11.75
N GLU A 168 8.88 -14.77 -11.38
CA GLU A 168 7.78 -14.45 -12.29
C GLU A 168 7.85 -12.98 -12.76
N ARG A 169 8.26 -12.07 -11.87
CA ARG A 169 8.49 -10.67 -12.23
C ARG A 169 9.62 -10.53 -13.25
N LYS A 170 10.63 -11.39 -13.21
CA LYS A 170 11.76 -11.37 -14.14
C LYS A 170 11.30 -11.65 -15.57
N GLU A 171 10.49 -12.69 -15.79
CA GLU A 171 9.98 -13.02 -17.13
C GLU A 171 9.14 -11.87 -17.72
N LEU A 172 8.22 -11.32 -16.93
CA LEU A 172 7.40 -10.18 -17.36
C LEU A 172 8.26 -8.94 -17.64
N TYR A 173 9.26 -8.67 -16.81
CA TYR A 173 10.19 -7.56 -17.01
C TYR A 173 11.00 -7.72 -18.29
N GLU A 174 11.55 -8.92 -18.56
CA GLU A 174 12.30 -9.22 -19.78
C GLU A 174 11.43 -9.08 -21.03
N PHE A 175 10.19 -9.59 -20.99
CA PHE A 175 9.22 -9.41 -22.07
C PHE A 175 8.96 -7.92 -22.34
N LEU A 176 8.59 -7.15 -21.31
CA LEU A 176 8.28 -5.72 -21.46
C LEU A 176 9.51 -4.92 -21.93
N SER A 177 10.70 -5.27 -21.45
CA SER A 177 11.97 -4.64 -21.85
C SER A 177 12.32 -4.91 -23.32
N SER A 178 11.83 -6.00 -23.90
CA SER A 178 12.05 -6.33 -25.31
C SER A 178 11.19 -5.53 -26.29
N LEU A 179 10.15 -4.84 -25.79
CA LEU A 179 9.21 -4.09 -26.62
C LEU A 179 9.84 -2.75 -27.05
N SER A 180 9.91 -2.50 -28.36
CA SER A 180 10.60 -1.34 -28.95
C SER A 180 10.01 0.03 -28.55
N PHE A 181 8.78 0.06 -28.05
CA PHE A 181 8.09 1.26 -27.59
C PHE A 181 8.21 1.49 -26.06
N VAL A 182 8.90 0.60 -25.35
CA VAL A 182 9.18 0.71 -23.91
C VAL A 182 10.62 1.21 -23.71
N GLU A 183 10.80 2.26 -22.92
CA GLU A 183 12.12 2.71 -22.46
C GLU A 183 12.35 2.19 -21.05
N VAL A 184 13.51 1.57 -20.81
CA VAL A 184 13.84 0.93 -19.53
C VAL A 184 14.73 1.83 -18.68
N GLN A 185 14.42 1.93 -17.40
CA GLN A 185 15.32 2.48 -16.40
C GLN A 185 16.25 1.38 -15.88
N GLU A 186 17.49 1.36 -16.37
CA GLU A 186 18.46 0.30 -16.06
C GLU A 186 19.00 0.33 -14.61
N GLN A 187 18.99 1.51 -13.96
CA GLN A 187 19.60 1.69 -12.65
C GLN A 187 18.64 2.31 -11.65
N LYS A 188 18.75 1.89 -10.38
CA LYS A 188 18.04 2.53 -9.28
C LYS A 188 18.52 3.98 -9.12
N LEU A 189 17.56 4.91 -9.08
CA LEU A 189 17.82 6.33 -8.89
C LEU A 189 17.44 6.78 -7.46
N PRO A 190 18.06 7.86 -6.93
CA PRO A 190 17.53 8.59 -5.78
C PRO A 190 16.10 9.07 -6.03
N VAL A 191 15.30 9.24 -4.96
CA VAL A 191 13.84 9.44 -5.12
C VAL A 191 13.46 10.64 -5.98
N GLU A 192 14.15 11.78 -5.85
CA GLU A 192 13.79 12.99 -6.60
C GLU A 192 14.17 12.87 -8.07
N GLU A 193 15.30 12.25 -8.35
CA GLU A 193 15.73 11.93 -9.72
C GLU A 193 14.79 10.92 -10.37
N TYR A 194 14.33 9.93 -9.59
CA TYR A 194 13.35 8.96 -10.01
C TYR A 194 11.99 9.59 -10.33
N LEU A 195 11.46 10.43 -9.44
CA LEU A 195 10.22 11.18 -9.70
C LEU A 195 10.36 12.11 -10.92
N SER A 196 11.51 12.79 -11.05
CA SER A 196 11.83 13.60 -12.24
C SER A 196 11.93 12.75 -13.51
N LEU A 197 12.34 11.48 -13.40
CA LEU A 197 12.32 10.55 -14.52
C LEU A 197 10.88 10.18 -14.89
N LEU A 198 10.03 9.82 -13.92
CA LEU A 198 8.62 9.50 -14.16
C LEU A 198 7.89 10.65 -14.87
N ASP A 199 8.20 11.88 -14.48
CA ASP A 199 7.60 13.10 -15.02
C ASP A 199 7.85 13.30 -16.52
N LYS A 200 8.96 12.78 -17.05
CA LYS A 200 9.30 12.90 -18.47
C LYS A 200 8.40 12.07 -19.39
N TYR A 201 7.61 11.13 -18.88
CA TYR A 201 6.87 10.16 -19.68
C TYR A 201 5.36 10.26 -19.47
N LYS A 202 4.56 10.09 -20.53
CA LYS A 202 3.09 10.07 -20.42
C LYS A 202 2.57 8.82 -19.71
N PHE A 203 3.31 7.71 -19.78
CA PHE A 203 2.91 6.40 -19.28
C PHE A 203 4.06 5.74 -18.51
N VAL A 204 3.73 5.12 -17.37
CA VAL A 204 4.69 4.45 -16.49
C VAL A 204 4.18 3.06 -16.17
N ILE A 205 4.96 2.02 -16.43
CA ILE A 205 4.63 0.66 -16.03
C ILE A 205 4.80 0.52 -14.52
N CYS A 206 3.75 0.03 -13.88
CA CYS A 206 3.65 -0.23 -12.45
C CYS A 206 3.54 -1.73 -12.22
N LEU A 207 4.66 -2.47 -12.29
CA LEU A 207 4.62 -3.90 -11.99
C LEU A 207 4.31 -4.14 -10.51
N GLU A 208 3.45 -5.12 -10.28
CA GLU A 208 3.00 -5.54 -8.96
C GLU A 208 4.17 -5.85 -8.00
N GLY A 209 4.01 -5.39 -6.76
CA GLY A 209 4.92 -5.62 -5.64
C GLY A 209 4.60 -6.94 -4.93
N ARG A 210 4.50 -6.88 -3.59
CA ARG A 210 3.83 -7.92 -2.80
C ARG A 210 2.31 -7.82 -2.87
N GLY A 211 1.76 -6.67 -3.26
CA GLY A 211 0.34 -6.41 -3.47
C GLY A 211 0.15 -5.64 -4.78
N PRO A 212 -1.05 -5.70 -5.39
CA PRO A 212 -1.36 -5.02 -6.65
C PRO A 212 -1.40 -3.50 -6.50
N ASP A 213 -1.79 -3.00 -5.33
CA ASP A 213 -1.75 -1.59 -5.00
C ASP A 213 -0.38 -1.22 -4.42
N ILE A 214 0.36 -0.41 -5.16
CA ILE A 214 1.77 -0.08 -4.92
C ILE A 214 2.01 1.42 -4.90
N HIS A 215 3.01 1.87 -4.13
CA HIS A 215 3.41 3.28 -4.05
C HIS A 215 3.67 3.92 -5.43
N ARG A 216 4.20 3.15 -6.36
CA ARG A 216 4.49 3.62 -7.72
C ARG A 216 3.29 4.14 -8.48
N ASN A 217 2.10 3.58 -8.24
CA ASN A 217 0.87 4.10 -8.84
C ASN A 217 0.69 5.58 -8.47
N TYR A 218 0.92 5.92 -7.20
CA TYR A 218 0.77 7.27 -6.66
C TYR A 218 1.92 8.19 -7.08
N GLU A 219 3.14 7.69 -7.15
CA GLU A 219 4.31 8.43 -7.67
C GLU A 219 4.11 8.83 -9.14
N ALA A 220 3.65 7.92 -9.99
CA ALA A 220 3.34 8.22 -11.38
C ALA A 220 2.21 9.24 -11.50
N MET A 221 1.11 9.05 -10.75
CA MET A 221 -0.02 9.99 -10.72
C MET A 221 0.39 11.38 -10.19
N LEU A 222 1.27 11.46 -9.19
CA LEU A 222 1.79 12.72 -8.63
C LEU A 222 2.41 13.58 -9.72
N MET A 223 3.24 12.94 -10.54
CA MET A 223 3.94 13.58 -11.65
C MET A 223 3.03 13.80 -12.86
N GLY A 224 1.77 13.37 -12.85
CA GLY A 224 0.85 13.55 -13.99
C GLY A 224 1.07 12.54 -15.12
N SER A 225 1.72 11.42 -14.82
CA SER A 225 1.89 10.27 -15.71
C SER A 225 0.78 9.24 -15.46
N ILE A 226 0.41 8.46 -16.48
CA ILE A 226 -0.62 7.42 -16.34
C ILE A 226 0.05 6.11 -15.89
N PRO A 227 -0.29 5.56 -14.70
CA PRO A 227 0.20 4.26 -14.30
C PRO A 227 -0.45 3.15 -15.14
N ILE A 228 0.37 2.24 -15.66
CA ILE A 228 -0.05 1.04 -16.38
C ILE A 228 0.22 -0.16 -15.46
N ASN A 229 -0.83 -0.71 -14.89
CA ASN A 229 -0.77 -1.97 -14.16
C ASN A 229 -0.94 -3.12 -15.16
N VAL A 230 0.05 -4.02 -15.20
CA VAL A 230 0.04 -5.16 -16.11
C VAL A 230 -0.43 -6.38 -15.34
N ASN A 231 -1.63 -6.86 -15.65
CA ASN A 231 -2.09 -8.14 -15.13
C ASN A 231 -1.24 -9.26 -15.73
N LYS A 232 -1.00 -10.32 -14.95
CA LYS A 232 -0.35 -11.52 -15.47
C LYS A 232 -1.12 -12.01 -16.70
N VAL A 233 -0.45 -12.09 -17.84
CA VAL A 233 -0.92 -12.87 -18.97
C VAL A 233 -0.53 -14.30 -18.62
N VAL A 234 -1.52 -15.10 -18.20
CA VAL A 234 -1.35 -16.53 -17.92
C VAL A 234 -1.06 -17.27 -19.22
#